data_AF-A0A328Q078-F1
#
_entry.id   AF-A0A328Q078-F1
#
_cell.length_a   1.000
_cell.length_b   1.000
_cell.length_c   1.000
_cell.angle_alpha   90.00
_cell.angle_beta   90.00
_cell.angle_gamma   90.00
#
_symmetry.space_group_name_H-M   'P 1'
#
loop_
_entity.id
_entity.type
_entity.pdbx_description
1 polymer ?
#
loop_
_entity_poly.entity_id
_entity_poly.type
_entity_poly.pdbx_seq_one_letter_code
_entity_poly.pdbx_strand_id
1 'polypeptide(L)'
;MVSPLEKYYDKFEDYEKIAVRYNVKIEGPALKPEDDPEVAEILPAEEGIKRTVALAVLYGDKDECDAQVEKALDAGEEPIDLINNALMKGMDGVSALYTKGEFFLPDLMLAGDAMMSGVALCEAKLGHKADSKATVCCCAVEGDNHDIGKKLIVMFLNANGYEAVDLGLDVPNTKVVEAVKEKKP
;
A
#
# COMPACT_ATOMS: atom_id res chain seq x y z
N MET A 1 15.80 30.27 30.70
CA MET A 1 14.55 30.94 30.32
C MET A 1 13.45 29.96 30.67
N VAL A 2 12.59 30.31 31.61
CA VAL A 2 11.57 29.40 32.15
C VAL A 2 10.45 29.23 31.14
N SER A 3 9.92 28.00 30.98
CA SER A 3 8.84 27.73 30.03
C SER A 3 7.60 28.57 30.39
N PRO A 4 6.98 29.30 29.44
CA PRO A 4 5.72 30.00 29.67
C PRO A 4 4.57 29.10 30.16
N LEU A 5 4.76 27.79 30.05
CA LEU A 5 3.80 26.75 30.44
C LEU A 5 3.94 26.29 31.89
N GLU A 6 5.02 26.66 32.60
CA GLU A 6 5.33 26.15 33.95
C GLU A 6 4.22 26.48 34.96
N LYS A 7 3.54 27.63 34.80
CA LYS A 7 2.36 28.06 35.58
C LYS A 7 1.12 27.17 35.44
N TYR A 8 1.14 26.18 34.56
CA TYR A 8 0.05 25.23 34.34
C TYR A 8 0.38 23.82 34.84
N TYR A 9 1.63 23.51 35.21
CA TYR A 9 1.99 22.18 35.69
C TYR A 9 1.35 21.90 37.06
N ASP A 10 1.37 22.85 38.00
CA ASP A 10 0.74 22.61 39.31
C ASP A 10 -0.80 22.60 39.30
N LYS A 11 -1.45 22.79 38.14
CA LYS A 11 -2.93 22.84 38.03
C LYS A 11 -3.59 21.50 37.75
N PHE A 12 -2.79 20.45 37.57
CA PHE A 12 -3.29 19.13 37.24
C PHE A 12 -2.88 18.14 38.32
N GLU A 13 -3.85 17.66 39.09
CA GLU A 13 -3.62 16.66 40.15
C GLU A 13 -3.34 15.26 39.57
N ASP A 14 -3.81 14.99 38.35
CA ASP A 14 -3.73 13.69 37.70
C ASP A 14 -3.43 13.87 36.20
N TYR A 15 -2.15 13.70 35.87
CA TYR A 15 -1.63 13.82 34.51
C TYR A 15 -2.02 12.63 33.62
N GLU A 16 -2.44 11.50 34.19
CA GLU A 16 -2.83 10.32 33.43
C GLU A 16 -4.10 10.59 32.61
N LYS A 17 -4.89 11.60 32.98
CA LYS A 17 -6.14 11.98 32.31
C LYS A 17 -5.97 13.00 31.17
N ILE A 18 -4.80 13.60 30.99
CA ILE A 18 -4.62 14.79 30.13
C ILE A 18 -4.29 14.42 28.67
N ALA A 19 -3.99 13.16 28.40
CA ALA A 19 -3.76 12.66 27.05
C ALA A 19 -4.18 11.18 26.93
N VAL A 20 -5.34 10.82 27.49
CA VAL A 20 -5.87 9.46 27.35
C VAL A 20 -6.15 9.22 25.86
N ARG A 21 -5.34 8.38 25.23
CA ARG A 21 -5.62 7.87 23.89
C ARG A 21 -6.75 6.84 23.99
N TYR A 22 -7.98 7.32 23.89
CA TYR A 22 -9.21 6.48 23.94
C TYR A 22 -9.24 5.39 22.86
N ASN A 23 -8.37 5.47 21.85
CA ASN A 23 -8.26 4.56 20.72
C ASN A 23 -7.17 3.49 20.85
N VAL A 24 -6.39 3.45 21.94
CA VAL A 24 -5.44 2.34 22.16
C VAL A 24 -6.11 1.32 23.07
N LYS A 25 -6.98 0.50 22.47
CA LYS A 25 -7.38 -0.79 23.03
C LYS A 25 -6.86 -1.86 22.07
N ILE A 26 -6.27 -2.90 22.66
CA ILE A 26 -5.64 -4.08 22.06
C ILE A 26 -4.12 -3.92 21.93
N GLU A 27 -3.40 -4.19 23.02
CA GLU A 27 -2.10 -4.85 22.92
C GLU A 27 -2.33 -6.33 23.29
N GLY A 28 -2.67 -7.13 22.28
CA GLY A 28 -2.42 -8.58 22.32
C GLY A 28 -0.94 -8.83 22.02
N PRO A 29 -0.44 -10.08 22.18
CA PRO A 29 0.88 -10.41 21.65
C PRO A 29 0.90 -10.05 20.15
N ALA A 30 1.95 -9.37 19.70
CA ALA A 30 2.14 -9.08 18.29
C ALA A 30 2.22 -10.41 17.53
N LEU A 31 1.10 -10.81 16.94
CA LEU A 31 1.06 -11.86 15.92
C LEU A 31 1.90 -11.34 14.75
N LYS A 32 2.71 -12.21 14.17
CA LYS A 32 3.38 -11.80 12.93
C LYS A 32 2.32 -11.62 11.86
N PRO A 33 2.49 -10.66 10.94
CA PRO A 33 1.54 -10.42 9.85
C PRO A 33 1.13 -11.70 9.11
N GLU A 34 2.07 -12.61 8.87
CA GLU A 34 1.83 -13.89 8.18
C GLU A 34 1.14 -14.97 9.02
N ASP A 35 1.07 -14.80 10.34
CA ASP A 35 0.41 -15.73 11.27
C ASP A 35 -1.09 -15.39 11.44
N ASP A 36 -1.55 -14.25 10.91
CA ASP A 36 -2.99 -13.93 10.86
C ASP A 36 -3.71 -14.98 9.98
N PRO A 37 -4.85 -15.56 10.43
CA PRO A 37 -5.52 -16.62 9.70
C PRO A 37 -5.95 -16.27 8.27
N GLU A 38 -6.36 -15.03 8.03
CA GLU A 38 -6.78 -14.58 6.69
C GLU A 38 -5.57 -14.35 5.79
N VAL A 39 -4.51 -13.74 6.34
CA VAL A 39 -3.26 -13.54 5.60
C VAL A 39 -2.60 -14.88 5.25
N ALA A 40 -2.61 -15.85 6.16
CA ALA A 40 -2.07 -17.18 5.92
C ALA A 40 -2.78 -17.92 4.76
N GLU A 41 -4.08 -17.69 4.56
CA GLU A 41 -4.85 -18.24 3.43
C GLU A 41 -4.58 -17.50 2.11
N ILE A 42 -4.27 -16.19 2.18
CA ILE A 42 -3.97 -15.35 1.02
C ILE A 42 -2.57 -15.65 0.47
N LEU A 43 -1.58 -15.76 1.36
CA LEU A 43 -0.18 -15.94 0.99
C LEU A 43 0.05 -17.29 0.29
N PRO A 44 1.08 -17.39 -0.57
CA PRO A 44 1.48 -18.69 -1.12
C PRO A 44 1.74 -19.72 -0.02
N ALA A 45 1.03 -20.85 -0.08
CA ALA A 45 1.06 -21.88 0.97
C ALA A 45 2.39 -22.64 1.05
N GLU A 46 3.06 -22.83 -0.10
CA GLU A 46 4.36 -23.50 -0.14
C GLU A 46 5.47 -22.53 0.26
N GLU A 47 6.33 -22.98 1.17
CA GLU A 47 7.59 -22.31 1.47
C GLU A 47 8.47 -22.32 0.22
N GLY A 48 8.75 -21.14 -0.34
CA GLY A 48 9.46 -21.00 -1.61
C GLY A 48 9.60 -19.54 -2.05
N ILE A 49 10.17 -19.33 -3.24
CA ILE A 49 10.50 -18.00 -3.77
C ILE A 49 9.28 -17.07 -3.84
N LYS A 50 8.12 -17.57 -4.24
CA LYS A 50 6.89 -16.77 -4.30
C LYS A 50 6.44 -16.30 -2.92
N ARG A 51 6.60 -17.16 -1.92
CA ARG A 51 6.27 -16.82 -0.53
C ARG A 51 7.24 -15.77 0.02
N THR A 52 8.54 -15.88 -0.25
CA THR A 52 9.52 -14.88 0.21
C THR A 52 9.30 -13.52 -0.44
N VAL A 53 9.00 -13.48 -1.73
CA VAL A 53 8.60 -12.24 -2.44
C VAL A 53 7.32 -11.65 -1.84
N ALA A 54 6.28 -12.47 -1.60
CA ALA A 54 5.03 -12.01 -1.01
C ALA A 54 5.24 -11.43 0.41
N LEU A 55 6.10 -12.07 1.22
CA LEU A 55 6.46 -11.59 2.55
C LEU A 55 7.21 -10.26 2.48
N ALA A 56 8.14 -10.08 1.54
CA ALA A 56 8.86 -8.81 1.40
C ALA A 56 7.89 -7.63 1.16
N VAL A 57 6.87 -7.83 0.34
CA VAL A 57 5.78 -6.85 0.15
C VAL A 57 4.94 -6.69 1.42
N LEU A 58 4.58 -7.78 2.10
CA LEU A 58 3.80 -7.75 3.35
C LEU A 58 4.49 -6.93 4.44
N TYR A 59 5.81 -7.03 4.54
CA TYR A 59 6.63 -6.27 5.48
C TYR A 59 6.99 -4.86 4.97
N GLY A 60 6.64 -4.52 3.73
CA GLY A 60 6.98 -3.23 3.12
C GLY A 60 8.47 -3.01 2.93
N ASP A 61 9.25 -4.08 2.80
CA ASP A 61 10.70 -4.02 2.59
C ASP A 61 11.00 -4.03 1.09
N LYS A 62 11.21 -2.83 0.55
CA LYS A 62 11.52 -2.63 -0.87
C LYS A 62 12.83 -3.27 -1.30
N ASP A 63 13.88 -3.10 -0.50
CA ASP A 63 15.22 -3.59 -0.85
C ASP A 63 15.22 -5.12 -0.88
N GLU A 64 14.57 -5.76 0.10
CA GLU A 64 14.40 -7.21 0.11
C GLU A 64 13.48 -7.69 -1.01
N CYS A 65 12.39 -6.95 -1.30
CA CYS A 65 11.47 -7.27 -2.39
C CYS A 65 12.20 -7.29 -3.74
N ASP A 66 12.94 -6.22 -4.06
CA ASP A 66 13.74 -6.14 -5.29
C ASP A 66 14.73 -7.30 -5.38
N ALA A 67 15.46 -7.57 -4.29
CA ALA A 67 16.42 -8.67 -4.24
C ALA A 67 15.78 -10.06 -4.42
N GLN A 68 14.59 -10.31 -3.86
CA GLN A 68 13.88 -11.58 -4.04
C GLN A 68 13.30 -11.72 -5.45
N VAL A 69 12.77 -10.64 -6.02
CA VAL A 69 12.26 -10.63 -7.40
C VAL A 69 13.38 -10.90 -8.39
N GLU A 70 14.54 -10.25 -8.26
CA GLU A 70 15.69 -10.51 -9.12
C GLU A 70 16.15 -11.98 -9.04
N LYS A 71 16.28 -12.53 -7.83
CA LYS A 71 16.61 -13.95 -7.64
C LYS A 71 15.58 -14.88 -8.29
N ALA A 72 14.30 -14.56 -8.18
CA ALA A 72 13.22 -15.34 -8.77
C ALA A 72 13.31 -15.35 -10.30
N LEU A 73 13.53 -14.18 -10.90
CA LEU A 73 13.67 -14.00 -12.33
C LEU A 73 14.93 -14.71 -12.86
N ASP A 74 16.03 -14.71 -12.11
CA ASP A 74 17.26 -15.43 -12.44
C ASP A 74 17.11 -16.95 -12.29
N ALA A 75 16.27 -17.40 -11.36
CA ALA A 75 15.89 -18.82 -11.20
C ALA A 75 14.94 -19.32 -12.32
N GLY A 76 14.45 -18.42 -13.19
CA GLY A 76 13.61 -18.77 -14.32
C GLY A 76 12.10 -18.76 -14.03
N GLU A 77 11.68 -18.16 -12.91
CA GLU A 77 10.26 -17.90 -12.66
C GLU A 77 9.71 -16.95 -13.72
N GLU A 78 8.44 -17.18 -14.10
CA GLU A 78 7.79 -16.37 -15.11
C GLU A 78 7.37 -15.01 -14.50
N PRO A 79 7.69 -13.86 -15.12
CA PRO A 79 7.45 -12.56 -14.52
C PRO A 79 5.96 -12.25 -14.23
N ILE A 80 5.03 -12.60 -15.13
CA ILE A 80 3.60 -12.37 -14.92
C ILE A 80 3.09 -13.23 -13.75
N ASP A 81 3.58 -14.45 -13.63
CA ASP A 81 3.28 -15.34 -12.52
C ASP A 81 3.82 -14.81 -11.17
N LEU A 82 5.02 -14.20 -11.15
CA LEU A 82 5.52 -13.51 -9.96
C LEU A 82 4.65 -12.31 -9.56
N ILE A 83 4.21 -11.51 -10.53
CA ILE A 83 3.29 -10.39 -10.26
C ILE A 83 2.00 -10.93 -9.64
N ASN A 84 1.40 -11.94 -10.26
CA ASN A 84 0.07 -12.42 -9.91
C ASN A 84 0.01 -13.27 -8.64
N ASN A 85 1.00 -14.12 -8.45
CA ASN A 85 0.99 -15.16 -7.42
C ASN A 85 2.02 -14.92 -6.31
N ALA A 86 2.77 -13.82 -6.34
CA ALA A 86 3.65 -13.41 -5.25
C ALA A 86 3.41 -11.96 -4.83
N LEU A 87 3.74 -10.98 -5.70
CA LEU A 87 3.67 -9.55 -5.36
C LEU A 87 2.24 -9.12 -4.98
N MET A 88 1.25 -9.48 -5.80
CA MET A 88 -0.15 -9.19 -5.49
C MET A 88 -0.63 -9.90 -4.22
N LYS A 89 -0.14 -11.11 -3.93
CA LYS A 89 -0.51 -11.83 -2.70
C LYS A 89 0.02 -11.16 -1.43
N GLY A 90 1.21 -10.59 -1.50
CA GLY A 90 1.72 -9.74 -0.41
C GLY A 90 0.82 -8.52 -0.20
N MET A 91 0.44 -7.82 -1.27
CA MET A 91 -0.43 -6.64 -1.19
C MET A 91 -1.86 -6.96 -0.72
N ASP A 92 -2.41 -8.11 -1.12
CA ASP A 92 -3.69 -8.62 -0.63
C ASP A 92 -3.65 -8.83 0.90
N GLY A 93 -2.56 -9.39 1.42
CA GLY A 93 -2.36 -9.57 2.87
C GLY A 93 -2.29 -8.25 3.64
N VAL A 94 -1.54 -7.27 3.10
CA VAL A 94 -1.48 -5.90 3.66
C VAL A 94 -2.88 -5.27 3.71
N SER A 95 -3.68 -5.47 2.65
CA SER A 95 -5.04 -4.93 2.54
C SER A 95 -5.98 -5.56 3.57
N ALA A 96 -5.85 -6.87 3.84
CA ALA A 96 -6.58 -7.56 4.89
C ALA A 96 -6.24 -7.00 6.29
N LEU A 97 -4.95 -6.86 6.61
CA LEU A 97 -4.50 -6.32 7.90
C LEU A 97 -4.90 -4.86 8.10
N TYR A 98 -4.88 -4.06 7.02
CA TYR A 98 -5.35 -2.68 7.08
C TYR A 98 -6.86 -2.60 7.37
N THR A 99 -7.65 -3.47 6.74
CA THR A 99 -9.11 -3.52 6.96
C THR A 99 -9.45 -3.95 8.39
N LYS A 100 -8.61 -4.78 9.01
CA LYS A 100 -8.71 -5.17 10.42
C LYS A 100 -8.24 -4.07 11.39
N GLY A 101 -7.58 -3.03 10.89
CA GLY A 101 -6.98 -1.97 11.71
C GLY A 101 -5.69 -2.40 12.41
N GLU A 102 -5.07 -3.50 11.97
CA GLU A 102 -3.76 -3.95 12.46
C GLU A 102 -2.61 -3.25 11.74
N PHE A 103 -2.79 -3.01 10.43
CA PHE A 103 -1.91 -2.15 9.64
C PHE A 103 -2.51 -0.75 9.51
N PHE A 104 -1.64 0.24 9.40
CA PHE A 104 -2.00 1.64 9.23
C PHE A 104 -1.56 2.17 7.87
N LEU A 105 -1.92 3.42 7.61
CA LEU A 105 -1.61 4.09 6.34
C LEU A 105 -0.11 4.05 5.97
N PRO A 106 0.86 4.23 6.89
CA PRO A 106 2.28 4.10 6.55
C PRO A 106 2.67 2.72 6.05
N ASP A 107 2.13 1.65 6.65
CA ASP A 107 2.43 0.26 6.27
C ASP A 107 1.95 0.00 4.83
N LEU A 108 0.74 0.48 4.53
CA LEU A 108 0.16 0.47 3.20
C LEU A 108 1.01 1.22 2.15
N MET A 109 1.63 2.34 2.53
CA MET A 109 2.51 3.11 1.64
C MET A 109 3.83 2.38 1.38
N LEU A 110 4.43 1.78 2.40
CA LEU A 110 5.67 1.01 2.28
C LEU A 110 5.47 -0.24 1.42
N ALA A 111 4.41 -1.00 1.68
CA ALA A 111 4.04 -2.15 0.87
C ALA A 111 3.74 -1.78 -0.59
N GLY A 112 3.05 -0.66 -0.82
CA GLY A 112 2.78 -0.15 -2.15
C GLY A 112 4.05 0.18 -2.94
N ASP A 113 5.04 0.83 -2.30
CA ASP A 113 6.33 1.13 -2.95
C ASP A 113 7.13 -0.15 -3.25
N ALA A 114 7.19 -1.10 -2.31
CA ALA A 114 7.83 -2.40 -2.52
C ALA A 114 7.17 -3.17 -3.69
N MET A 115 5.84 -3.26 -3.69
CA MET A 115 5.08 -3.93 -4.76
C MET A 115 5.33 -3.30 -6.13
N MET A 116 5.24 -1.98 -6.25
CA MET A 116 5.43 -1.27 -7.51
C MET A 116 6.88 -1.39 -8.03
N SER A 117 7.86 -1.43 -7.13
CA SER A 117 9.26 -1.67 -7.47
C SER A 117 9.46 -3.08 -8.05
N GLY A 118 8.92 -4.10 -7.38
CA GLY A 118 8.95 -5.48 -7.88
C GLY A 118 8.26 -5.65 -9.23
N VAL A 119 7.10 -5.02 -9.44
CA VAL A 119 6.41 -5.03 -10.74
C VAL A 119 7.30 -4.42 -11.83
N ALA A 120 7.96 -3.29 -11.55
CA ALA A 120 8.83 -2.64 -12.52
C ALA A 120 10.00 -3.54 -12.97
N LEU A 121 10.55 -4.34 -12.06
CA LEU A 121 11.58 -5.34 -12.39
C LEU A 121 11.04 -6.46 -13.29
N CYS A 122 9.85 -6.98 -12.97
CA CYS A 122 9.16 -7.97 -13.79
C CYS A 122 8.84 -7.42 -15.20
N GLU A 123 8.31 -6.20 -15.31
CA GLU A 123 8.03 -5.53 -16.59
C GLU A 123 9.31 -5.28 -17.41
N ALA A 124 10.42 -4.91 -16.75
CA ALA A 124 11.71 -4.77 -17.43
C ALA A 124 12.19 -6.09 -18.04
N LYS A 125 11.95 -7.22 -17.37
CA LYS A 125 12.24 -8.56 -17.90
C LYS A 125 11.30 -8.96 -19.04
N LEU A 126 10.01 -8.61 -18.94
CA LEU A 126 8.98 -8.85 -19.96
C LEU A 126 9.17 -8.01 -21.22
N GLY A 127 9.79 -6.83 -21.11
CA GLY A 127 9.94 -5.86 -22.20
C GLY A 127 8.66 -5.10 -22.55
N HIS A 128 7.61 -5.27 -21.75
CA HIS A 128 6.32 -4.58 -21.87
C HIS A 128 5.65 -4.51 -20.50
N LYS A 129 4.61 -3.67 -20.39
CA LYS A 129 3.82 -3.57 -19.16
C LYS A 129 2.94 -4.80 -18.97
N ALA A 130 2.70 -5.17 -17.72
CA ALA A 130 1.72 -6.19 -17.39
C ALA A 130 0.30 -5.67 -17.69
N ASP A 131 -0.59 -6.60 -18.04
CA ASP A 131 -2.00 -6.26 -18.22
C ASP A 131 -2.63 -5.80 -16.89
N SER A 132 -3.39 -4.71 -16.94
CA SER A 132 -4.14 -4.23 -15.79
C SER A 132 -5.53 -4.87 -15.71
N LYS A 133 -6.09 -4.95 -14.49
CA LYS A 133 -7.45 -5.46 -14.24
C LYS A 133 -8.51 -4.56 -14.88
N ALA A 134 -8.30 -3.25 -14.80
CA ALA A 134 -9.08 -2.19 -15.43
C ALA A 134 -8.32 -0.87 -15.35
N THR A 135 -8.72 0.10 -16.16
CA THR A 135 -8.23 1.48 -16.08
C THR A 135 -9.18 2.29 -15.20
N VAL A 136 -8.65 3.19 -14.35
CA VAL A 136 -9.45 4.03 -13.46
C VAL A 136 -8.97 5.48 -13.55
N CYS A 137 -9.83 6.40 -13.98
CA CYS A 137 -9.52 7.82 -13.96
C CYS A 137 -9.77 8.43 -12.59
N CYS A 138 -8.76 9.08 -12.01
CA CYS A 138 -8.81 9.74 -10.71
C CYS A 138 -8.59 11.25 -10.87
N CYS A 139 -9.39 12.09 -10.21
CA CYS A 139 -9.21 13.54 -10.22
C CYS A 139 -9.75 14.18 -8.94
N ALA A 140 -9.17 15.31 -8.52
CA ALA A 140 -9.91 16.24 -7.67
C ALA A 140 -10.76 17.15 -8.58
N VAL A 141 -12.03 17.31 -8.22
CA VAL A 141 -13.00 18.07 -9.02
C VAL A 141 -12.63 19.56 -9.07
N GLU A 142 -13.18 20.27 -10.05
CA GLU A 142 -13.04 21.71 -10.19
C GLU A 142 -13.39 22.45 -8.89
N GLY A 143 -12.50 23.35 -8.46
CA GLY A 143 -12.58 24.12 -7.22
C GLY A 143 -12.10 23.39 -5.97
N ASP A 144 -11.75 22.10 -6.04
CA ASP A 144 -11.20 21.34 -4.93
C ASP A 144 -9.67 21.28 -5.01
N ASN A 145 -9.00 21.70 -3.93
CA ASN A 145 -7.55 21.70 -3.80
C ASN A 145 -7.01 20.59 -2.87
N HIS A 146 -7.87 19.70 -2.37
CA HIS A 146 -7.45 18.57 -1.56
C HIS A 146 -7.05 17.39 -2.46
N ASP A 147 -5.78 16.96 -2.40
CA ASP A 147 -5.25 15.90 -3.27
C ASP A 147 -4.65 14.69 -2.54
N ILE A 148 -4.51 14.75 -1.21
CA ILE A 148 -3.86 13.69 -0.42
C ILE A 148 -4.60 12.36 -0.59
N GLY A 149 -5.93 12.35 -0.38
CA GLY A 149 -6.75 11.15 -0.55
C GLY A 149 -6.72 10.60 -1.98
N LYS A 150 -6.70 11.49 -2.98
CA LYS A 150 -6.59 11.13 -4.40
C LYS A 150 -5.25 10.44 -4.70
N LYS A 151 -4.14 10.97 -4.20
CA LYS A 151 -2.81 10.36 -4.39
C LYS A 151 -2.73 8.98 -3.73
N LEU A 152 -3.33 8.83 -2.55
CA LEU A 152 -3.41 7.54 -1.86
C LEU A 152 -4.20 6.52 -2.68
N ILE A 153 -5.40 6.88 -3.17
CA ILE A 153 -6.20 5.92 -3.95
C ILE A 153 -5.52 5.55 -5.28
N VAL A 154 -4.84 6.48 -5.95
CA VAL A 154 -4.05 6.20 -7.16
C VAL A 154 -2.95 5.19 -6.88
N MET A 155 -2.18 5.39 -5.81
CA MET A 155 -1.15 4.45 -5.39
C MET A 155 -1.74 3.06 -5.10
N PHE A 156 -2.85 3.00 -4.35
CA PHE A 156 -3.48 1.72 -4.01
C PHE A 156 -4.07 0.98 -5.20
N LEU A 157 -4.69 1.69 -6.13
CA LEU A 157 -5.20 1.10 -7.36
C LEU A 157 -4.06 0.47 -8.18
N ASN A 158 -2.95 1.19 -8.37
CA ASN A 158 -1.78 0.65 -9.06
C ASN A 158 -1.20 -0.56 -8.34
N ALA A 159 -1.03 -0.48 -7.01
CA ALA A 159 -0.53 -1.58 -6.20
C ALA A 159 -1.45 -2.82 -6.19
N ASN A 160 -2.73 -2.66 -6.53
CA ASN A 160 -3.70 -3.75 -6.64
C ASN A 160 -3.93 -4.21 -8.09
N GLY A 161 -3.07 -3.80 -9.03
CA GLY A 161 -3.09 -4.25 -10.42
C GLY A 161 -4.09 -3.52 -11.31
N TYR A 162 -4.55 -2.33 -10.92
CA TYR A 162 -5.31 -1.42 -11.80
C TYR A 162 -4.38 -0.43 -12.49
N GLU A 163 -4.81 0.13 -13.61
CA GLU A 163 -4.14 1.29 -14.21
C GLU A 163 -4.83 2.58 -13.74
N ALA A 164 -4.28 3.23 -12.70
CA ALA A 164 -4.83 4.47 -12.19
C ALA A 164 -4.27 5.69 -12.95
N VAL A 165 -5.13 6.36 -13.71
CA VAL A 165 -4.82 7.59 -14.45
C VAL A 165 -5.15 8.80 -13.58
N ASP A 166 -4.13 9.48 -13.03
CA ASP A 166 -4.31 10.72 -12.27
C ASP A 166 -4.41 11.93 -13.21
N LEU A 167 -5.60 12.54 -13.28
CA LEU A 167 -5.87 13.74 -14.08
C LEU A 167 -5.46 15.05 -13.39
N GLY A 168 -5.07 14.99 -12.12
CA GLY A 168 -4.56 16.14 -11.36
C GLY A 168 -5.54 16.73 -10.34
N LEU A 169 -5.34 18.00 -10.05
CA LEU A 169 -6.09 18.80 -9.07
C LEU A 169 -6.91 19.86 -9.83
N ASP A 170 -8.04 20.30 -9.26
CA ASP A 170 -8.87 21.36 -9.84
C ASP A 170 -9.21 21.07 -11.32
N VAL A 171 -9.70 19.86 -11.59
CA VAL A 171 -9.89 19.36 -12.96
C VAL A 171 -11.30 19.74 -13.45
N PRO A 172 -11.41 20.55 -14.53
CA PRO A 172 -12.72 20.89 -15.11
C PRO A 172 -13.46 19.65 -15.60
N ASN A 173 -14.79 19.66 -15.46
CA ASN A 173 -15.65 18.54 -15.88
C ASN A 173 -15.45 18.14 -17.35
N THR A 174 -15.16 19.10 -18.23
CA THR A 174 -14.89 18.84 -19.65
C THR A 174 -13.67 17.94 -19.84
N LYS A 175 -12.58 18.17 -19.11
CA LYS A 175 -11.37 17.33 -19.16
C LYS A 175 -11.64 15.92 -18.64
N VAL A 176 -12.45 15.79 -17.58
CA VAL A 176 -12.84 14.47 -17.06
C VAL A 176 -13.61 13.68 -18.12
N VAL A 177 -14.60 14.30 -18.77
CA VAL A 177 -15.38 13.65 -19.83
C VAL A 177 -14.51 13.27 -21.03
N GLU A 178 -13.57 14.12 -21.42
CA GLU A 178 -12.61 13.82 -22.50
C GLU A 178 -11.72 12.63 -22.15
N ALA A 179 -11.13 12.63 -20.95
CA ALA A 179 -10.28 11.55 -20.48
C ALA A 179 -11.02 10.21 -20.44
N VAL A 180 -12.26 10.17 -19.94
CA VAL A 180 -13.07 8.95 -19.91
C VAL A 180 -13.39 8.44 -21.32
N LYS A 181 -13.68 9.32 -22.28
CA LYS A 181 -13.90 8.93 -23.69
C LYS A 181 -12.63 8.36 -24.34
N GLU A 182 -11.48 8.95 -24.04
CA GLU A 182 -10.18 8.53 -24.59
C GLU A 182 -9.73 7.20 -23.98
N LYS A 183 -9.69 7.12 -22.65
CA LYS A 183 -9.13 6.00 -21.90
C LYS A 183 -10.08 4.81 -21.77
N LYS A 184 -11.39 5.04 -21.91
CA LYS A 184 -12.43 4.01 -21.74
C LYS A 184 -12.23 3.18 -20.46
N PRO A 185 -12.12 3.84 -19.29
CA PRO A 185 -11.96 3.18 -17.99
C PRO A 185 -13.17 2.31 -17.65
#